data_AF-A0A927SFU1-F1
#
_entry.id   AF-A0A927SFU1-F1
#
_cell.length_a   1.000
_cell.length_b   1.000
_cell.length_c   1.000
_cell.angle_alpha   90.00
_cell.angle_beta   90.00
_cell.angle_gamma   90.00
#
_symmetry.space_group_name_H-M   'P 1'
#
loop_
_entity.id
_entity.type
_entity.pdbx_description
1 polymer ?
#
loop_
_entity_poly.entity_id
_entity_poly.type
_entity_poly.pdbx_seq_one_letter_code
_entity_poly.pdbx_strand_id
1 'polypeptide(L)'
;MVKRICALVCALLLPASSLAEIIWPEPLTEGQAALKSYIELVNQNQSQQNRGWVNSLFECYPTFAALGMTTQDMAEIPEGVELSFTMENGYLDTLQLRVNDPSRFPTLAASCIQAASPTAITLEEALADPAAYADKALKNPNDSFEDPLDTLNGLTPRVYYAYYPNQYRDGTDWLQMTLVFAMPGAADAAMTVTPTPPPADTEQEYDLTDYDGGTHLEVFTTATPEPDSPAGEQ
;
A
#
# COMPACT_ATOMS: atom_id res chain seq x y z
N MET A 1 7.33 -61.17 8.15
CA MET A 1 6.34 -60.13 7.82
C MET A 1 6.52 -58.91 8.74
N VAL A 2 7.66 -58.22 8.67
CA VAL A 2 7.98 -57.08 9.56
C VAL A 2 8.82 -56.06 8.78
N LYS A 3 8.29 -55.43 7.72
CA LYS A 3 9.01 -54.37 6.96
C LYS A 3 8.09 -53.34 6.27
N ARG A 4 6.88 -53.07 6.77
CA ARG A 4 5.96 -52.12 6.11
C ARG A 4 5.21 -51.15 7.04
N ILE A 5 5.85 -50.69 8.13
CA ILE A 5 5.21 -49.70 9.06
C ILE A 5 6.12 -48.48 9.33
N CYS A 6 7.16 -48.23 8.54
CA CYS A 6 8.04 -47.05 8.75
C CYS A 6 7.80 -45.88 7.79
N ALA A 7 6.88 -45.98 6.83
CA ALA A 7 6.72 -44.95 5.80
C ALA A 7 5.61 -43.92 6.06
N LEU A 8 4.79 -44.08 7.10
CA LEU A 8 3.61 -43.20 7.32
C LEU A 8 3.76 -42.20 8.48
N VAL A 9 4.85 -42.22 9.23
CA VAL A 9 5.03 -41.36 10.42
C VAL A 9 5.95 -40.15 10.15
N CYS A 10 6.74 -40.16 9.07
CA CYS A 10 7.61 -39.03 8.72
C CYS A 10 6.95 -37.94 7.84
N ALA A 11 5.67 -38.10 7.46
CA ALA A 11 4.96 -37.10 6.64
C ALA A 11 4.10 -36.12 7.47
N LEU A 12 4.05 -36.26 8.79
CA LEU A 12 3.23 -35.43 9.70
C LEU A 12 4.05 -34.56 10.66
N LEU A 13 5.37 -34.47 10.45
CA LEU A 13 6.26 -33.58 11.18
C LEU A 13 6.95 -32.61 10.21
N LEU A 14 6.18 -32.03 9.29
CA LEU A 14 6.55 -30.71 8.80
C LEU A 14 6.45 -29.79 10.03
N PRO A 15 7.50 -29.04 10.39
CA PRO A 15 7.27 -27.94 11.30
C PRO A 15 6.20 -27.08 10.65
N ALA A 16 5.02 -27.00 11.27
CA ALA A 16 4.24 -25.79 11.15
C ALA A 16 5.22 -24.70 11.59
N SER A 17 5.86 -24.03 10.64
CA SER A 17 6.67 -22.86 10.93
C SER A 17 5.69 -21.92 11.62
N SER A 18 5.76 -21.88 12.95
CA SER A 18 5.03 -20.87 13.71
C SER A 18 5.49 -19.56 13.11
N LEU A 19 4.54 -18.84 12.52
CA LEU A 19 4.72 -17.46 12.06
C LEU A 19 5.60 -16.78 13.12
N ALA A 20 6.71 -16.16 12.73
CA ALA A 20 7.35 -15.22 13.64
C ALA A 20 6.30 -14.13 13.89
N GLU A 21 5.64 -14.22 15.04
CA GLU A 21 4.51 -13.40 15.39
C GLU A 21 5.02 -11.98 15.55
N ILE A 22 4.43 -11.03 14.81
CA ILE A 22 4.75 -9.62 14.99
C ILE A 22 4.41 -9.26 16.43
N ILE A 23 5.39 -8.72 17.16
CA ILE A 23 5.18 -8.22 18.51
C ILE A 23 4.56 -6.83 18.40
N TRP A 24 3.26 -6.75 18.63
CA TRP A 24 2.52 -5.50 18.58
C TRP A 24 2.61 -4.75 19.93
N PRO A 25 2.83 -3.43 19.93
CA PRO A 25 2.65 -2.63 21.13
C PRO A 25 1.16 -2.57 21.53
N GLU A 26 0.89 -2.20 22.79
CA GLU A 26 -0.48 -1.89 23.22
C GLU A 26 -1.03 -0.70 22.39
N PRO A 27 -2.21 -0.83 21.77
CA PRO A 27 -2.75 0.20 20.91
C PRO A 27 -3.20 1.42 21.72
N LEU A 28 -2.81 2.61 21.26
CA LEU A 28 -3.22 3.90 21.82
C LEU A 28 -4.40 4.51 21.05
N THR A 29 -4.65 4.06 19.81
CA THR A 29 -5.73 4.55 18.94
C THR A 29 -6.50 3.37 18.33
N GLU A 30 -7.72 3.64 17.84
CA GLU A 30 -8.52 2.66 17.08
C GLU A 30 -7.82 2.22 15.79
N GLY A 31 -7.08 3.13 15.15
CA GLY A 31 -6.29 2.88 13.94
C GLY A 31 -5.14 1.90 14.19
N GLN A 32 -4.46 1.99 15.34
CA GLN A 32 -3.44 1.02 15.72
C GLN A 32 -4.04 -0.36 16.01
N ALA A 33 -5.21 -0.42 16.66
CA ALA A 33 -5.92 -1.67 16.89
C ALA A 33 -6.39 -2.29 15.56
N ALA A 34 -6.95 -1.48 14.66
CA ALA A 34 -7.40 -1.90 13.33
C ALA A 34 -6.23 -2.37 12.45
N LEU A 35 -5.07 -1.72 12.55
CA LEU A 35 -3.87 -2.11 11.79
C LEU A 35 -3.47 -3.56 12.06
N LYS A 36 -3.47 -3.98 13.33
CA LYS A 36 -3.16 -5.36 13.69
C LYS A 36 -4.09 -6.34 12.99
N SER A 37 -5.40 -6.14 13.12
CA SER A 37 -6.41 -7.00 12.49
C SER A 37 -6.34 -6.98 10.97
N TYR A 38 -6.06 -5.82 10.38
CA TYR A 38 -5.86 -5.67 8.94
C TYR A 38 -4.66 -6.51 8.46
N ILE A 39 -3.51 -6.42 9.14
CA ILE A 39 -2.31 -7.20 8.78
C ILE A 39 -2.52 -8.70 9.00
N GLU A 40 -3.27 -9.10 10.03
CA GLU A 40 -3.67 -10.50 10.22
C GLU A 40 -4.46 -11.03 9.01
N LEU A 41 -5.41 -10.25 8.48
CA LEU A 41 -6.16 -10.60 7.26
C LEU A 41 -5.26 -10.66 6.02
N VAL A 42 -4.36 -9.69 5.84
CA VAL A 42 -3.37 -9.71 4.75
C VAL A 42 -2.54 -11.00 4.79
N ASN A 43 -2.05 -11.37 5.98
CA ASN A 43 -1.25 -12.58 6.17
C ASN A 43 -2.05 -13.86 5.99
N GLN A 44 -3.33 -13.89 6.38
CA GLN A 44 -4.23 -15.00 6.07
C GLN A 44 -4.35 -15.19 4.55
N ASN A 45 -4.55 -14.11 3.78
CA ASN A 45 -4.63 -14.17 2.31
C ASN A 45 -3.31 -14.65 1.67
N GLN A 46 -2.15 -14.22 2.20
CA GLN A 46 -0.84 -14.72 1.73
C GLN A 46 -0.65 -16.21 2.02
N SER A 47 -1.07 -16.67 3.20
CA SER A 47 -0.94 -18.07 3.60
C SER A 47 -1.74 -19.01 2.70
N GLN A 48 -2.95 -18.60 2.29
CA GLN A 48 -3.79 -19.35 1.34
C GLN A 48 -3.11 -19.54 -0.02
N GLN A 49 -2.19 -18.64 -0.38
CA GLN A 49 -1.43 -18.66 -1.63
C GLN A 49 -0.04 -19.29 -1.50
N ASN A 50 0.33 -19.85 -0.32
CA ASN A 50 1.68 -20.35 -0.01
C ASN A 50 2.79 -19.33 -0.29
N ARG A 51 2.53 -18.04 -0.02
CA ARG A 51 3.49 -16.95 -0.16
C ARG A 51 4.05 -16.52 1.20
N GLY A 52 5.15 -15.80 1.17
CA GLY A 52 5.68 -15.16 2.37
C GLY A 52 4.70 -14.11 2.90
N TRP A 53 4.75 -13.84 4.20
CA TRP A 53 3.84 -12.94 4.90
C TRP A 53 4.58 -11.73 5.48
N VAL A 54 3.85 -10.66 5.77
CA VAL A 54 4.36 -9.50 6.51
C VAL A 54 4.72 -9.97 7.92
N ASN A 55 5.97 -9.80 8.32
CA ASN A 55 6.51 -10.44 9.51
C ASN A 55 7.31 -9.50 10.42
N SER A 56 7.36 -8.21 10.11
CA SER A 56 8.07 -7.23 10.92
C SER A 56 7.33 -5.91 11.00
N LEU A 57 7.32 -5.36 12.21
CA LEU A 57 6.87 -4.02 12.55
C LEU A 57 8.10 -3.22 12.93
N PHE A 58 8.43 -2.23 12.11
CA PHE A 58 9.62 -1.38 12.30
C PHE A 58 9.27 -0.15 13.13
N GLU A 59 8.11 0.44 12.87
CA GLU A 59 7.62 1.62 13.59
C GLU A 59 6.11 1.53 13.83
N CYS A 60 5.66 2.02 14.98
CA CYS A 60 4.23 2.10 15.31
C CYS A 60 3.97 3.28 16.25
N TYR A 61 3.47 4.38 15.68
CA TYR A 61 3.07 5.60 16.36
C TYR A 61 1.57 5.85 16.16
N PRO A 62 0.94 6.76 16.92
CA PRO A 62 -0.49 7.06 16.79
C PRO A 62 -0.93 7.54 15.40
N THR A 63 -0.01 8.10 14.59
CA THR A 63 -0.28 8.69 13.28
C THR A 63 0.36 7.94 12.12
N PHE A 64 1.20 6.94 12.41
CA PHE A 64 2.01 6.27 11.39
C PHE A 64 2.45 4.88 11.83
N ALA A 65 2.56 3.94 10.89
CA ALA A 65 3.25 2.67 11.12
C ALA A 65 4.02 2.22 9.89
N ALA A 66 5.16 1.56 10.11
CA ALA A 66 5.98 0.95 9.07
C ALA A 66 6.13 -0.55 9.32
N LEU A 67 5.81 -1.34 8.30
CA LEU A 67 5.89 -2.79 8.30
C LEU A 67 6.63 -3.29 7.05
N GLY A 68 6.99 -4.56 7.07
CA GLY A 68 7.58 -5.18 5.90
C GLY A 68 7.80 -6.67 6.05
N MET A 69 8.52 -7.20 5.08
CA MET A 69 8.98 -8.59 5.06
C MET A 69 10.49 -8.63 5.22
N THR A 70 11.00 -9.54 6.04
CA THR A 70 12.43 -9.77 6.24
C THR A 70 12.73 -11.25 6.44
N THR A 71 13.93 -11.67 6.05
CA THR A 71 14.48 -13.00 6.34
C THR A 71 15.42 -13.00 7.54
N GLN A 72 15.74 -11.83 8.08
CA GLN A 72 16.67 -11.63 9.19
C GLN A 72 15.95 -11.33 10.50
N ASP A 73 16.41 -11.95 11.58
CA ASP A 73 16.01 -11.57 12.93
C ASP A 73 16.52 -10.16 13.23
N MET A 74 15.69 -9.32 13.87
CA MET A 74 16.05 -7.95 14.28
C MET A 74 16.48 -7.04 13.10
N ALA A 75 15.91 -7.24 11.91
CA ALA A 75 16.15 -6.35 10.78
C ALA A 75 15.79 -4.90 11.13
N GLU A 76 16.66 -3.96 10.73
CA GLU A 76 16.43 -2.52 10.94
C GLU A 76 15.58 -1.88 9.84
N ILE A 77 15.54 -2.51 8.65
CA ILE A 77 14.79 -2.04 7.48
C ILE A 77 14.07 -3.21 6.77
N PRO A 78 12.97 -2.94 6.05
CA PRO A 78 12.30 -3.95 5.22
C PRO A 78 13.15 -4.48 4.06
N GLU A 79 12.96 -5.75 3.68
CA GLU A 79 13.65 -6.38 2.54
C GLU A 79 12.75 -6.44 1.30
N GLY A 80 12.78 -5.36 0.52
CA GLY A 80 12.12 -5.29 -0.80
C GLY A 80 10.60 -5.28 -0.78
N VAL A 81 9.99 -5.27 0.40
CA VAL A 81 8.56 -5.10 0.62
C VAL A 81 8.36 -4.14 1.79
N GLU A 82 7.81 -2.97 1.51
CA GLU A 82 7.55 -1.91 2.49
C GLU A 82 6.04 -1.65 2.54
N LEU A 83 5.48 -1.57 3.75
CA LEU A 83 4.12 -1.12 3.99
C LEU A 83 4.18 0.06 4.94
N SER A 84 3.78 1.23 4.46
CA SER A 84 3.72 2.47 5.24
C SER A 84 2.28 2.90 5.40
N PHE A 85 1.82 3.04 6.64
CA PHE A 85 0.46 3.42 6.97
C PHE A 85 0.44 4.82 7.55
N THR A 86 -0.50 5.64 7.08
CA THR A 86 -0.88 6.89 7.76
C THR A 86 -2.15 6.66 8.55
N MET A 87 -2.23 7.26 9.73
CA MET A 87 -3.44 7.29 10.54
C MET A 87 -3.88 8.73 10.76
N GLU A 88 -5.13 9.02 10.46
CA GLU A 88 -5.74 10.34 10.66
C GLU A 88 -6.93 10.24 11.59
N ASN A 89 -7.07 11.19 12.51
CA ASN A 89 -8.14 11.22 13.52
C ASN A 89 -8.27 9.92 14.34
N GLY A 90 -7.16 9.19 14.48
CA GLY A 90 -7.13 7.92 15.20
C GLY A 90 -7.63 6.72 14.40
N TYR A 91 -7.78 6.82 13.08
CA TYR A 91 -8.20 5.74 12.18
C TYR A 91 -7.15 5.46 11.10
N LEU A 92 -7.20 4.28 10.47
CA LEU A 92 -6.44 4.03 9.24
C LEU A 92 -6.91 4.95 8.13
N ASP A 93 -5.98 5.64 7.48
CA ASP A 93 -6.27 6.58 6.40
C ASP A 93 -5.72 6.09 5.06
N THR A 94 -4.41 5.86 5.00
CA THR A 94 -3.73 5.42 3.78
C THR A 94 -2.73 4.32 4.06
N LEU A 95 -2.56 3.43 3.10
CA LEU A 95 -1.48 2.45 2.99
C LEU A 95 -0.72 2.73 1.71
N GLN A 96 0.59 2.88 1.80
CA GLN A 96 1.51 2.76 0.69
C GLN A 96 2.24 1.41 0.78
N LEU A 97 1.97 0.52 -0.18
CA LEU A 97 2.70 -0.72 -0.37
C LEU A 97 3.73 -0.49 -1.47
N ARG A 98 5.01 -0.80 -1.20
CA ARG A 98 6.09 -0.75 -2.19
C ARG A 98 6.78 -2.09 -2.26
N VAL A 99 6.99 -2.59 -3.47
CA VAL A 99 7.64 -3.87 -3.73
C VAL A 99 8.68 -3.71 -4.82
N ASN A 100 9.90 -4.17 -4.57
CA ASN A 100 10.99 -4.07 -5.53
C ASN A 100 11.12 -5.26 -6.49
N ASP A 101 10.31 -6.30 -6.28
CA ASP A 101 10.15 -7.44 -7.18
C ASP A 101 8.72 -7.46 -7.74
N PRO A 102 8.52 -7.03 -9.01
CA PRO A 102 7.20 -7.00 -9.63
C PRO A 102 6.48 -8.35 -9.64
N SER A 103 7.18 -9.49 -9.54
CA SER A 103 6.55 -10.81 -9.52
C SER A 103 5.83 -11.11 -8.19
N ARG A 104 6.25 -10.44 -7.10
CA ARG A 104 5.64 -10.57 -5.76
C ARG A 104 4.51 -9.57 -5.54
N PHE A 105 4.49 -8.48 -6.31
CA PHE A 105 3.55 -7.39 -6.13
C PHE A 105 2.07 -7.81 -6.24
N PRO A 106 1.62 -8.57 -7.26
CA PRO A 106 0.19 -8.80 -7.48
C PRO A 106 -0.49 -9.46 -6.29
N THR A 107 0.11 -10.52 -5.76
CA THR A 107 -0.48 -11.30 -4.68
C THR A 107 -0.54 -10.51 -3.38
N LEU A 108 0.48 -9.70 -3.10
CA LEU A 108 0.56 -8.89 -1.88
C LEU A 108 -0.39 -7.69 -1.94
N ALA A 109 -0.40 -6.98 -3.07
CA ALA A 109 -1.34 -5.88 -3.31
C ALA A 109 -2.79 -6.37 -3.25
N ALA A 110 -3.13 -7.49 -3.92
CA ALA A 110 -4.47 -8.07 -3.85
C ALA A 110 -4.88 -8.46 -2.42
N SER A 111 -3.93 -8.94 -1.63
CA SER A 111 -4.20 -9.28 -0.22
C SER A 111 -4.48 -8.05 0.63
N CYS A 112 -3.81 -6.93 0.35
CA CYS A 112 -4.07 -5.64 0.97
C CYS A 112 -5.45 -5.09 0.57
N ILE A 113 -5.77 -5.11 -0.74
CA ILE A 113 -7.07 -4.67 -1.27
C ILE A 113 -8.21 -5.49 -0.66
N GLN A 114 -8.09 -6.81 -0.65
CA GLN A 114 -9.12 -7.69 -0.10
C GLN A 114 -9.28 -7.50 1.42
N ALA A 115 -8.18 -7.36 2.17
CA ALA A 115 -8.23 -7.12 3.61
C ALA A 115 -8.93 -5.79 3.98
N ALA A 116 -8.92 -4.80 3.09
CA ALA A 116 -9.60 -3.53 3.29
C ALA A 116 -11.12 -3.59 3.08
N SER A 117 -11.62 -4.63 2.41
CA SER A 117 -13.05 -4.82 2.13
C SER A 117 -13.40 -6.29 1.94
N PRO A 118 -13.23 -7.13 2.99
CA PRO A 118 -13.20 -8.58 2.84
C PRO A 118 -14.55 -9.20 2.44
N THR A 119 -15.65 -8.46 2.64
CA THR A 119 -17.01 -8.85 2.27
C THR A 119 -17.43 -8.36 0.89
N ALA A 120 -16.74 -7.36 0.33
CA ALA A 120 -17.14 -6.69 -0.90
C ALA A 120 -16.36 -7.14 -2.14
N ILE A 121 -15.13 -7.65 -1.95
CA ILE A 121 -14.28 -8.16 -3.03
C ILE A 121 -13.64 -9.49 -2.63
N THR A 122 -13.58 -10.44 -3.55
CA THR A 122 -12.83 -11.68 -3.36
C THR A 122 -11.34 -11.46 -3.66
N LEU A 123 -10.49 -12.35 -3.14
CA LEU A 123 -9.05 -12.29 -3.41
C LEU A 123 -8.72 -12.49 -4.89
N GLU A 124 -9.51 -13.28 -5.62
CA GLU A 124 -9.35 -13.51 -7.05
C GLU A 124 -9.68 -12.26 -7.87
N GLU A 125 -10.75 -11.55 -7.52
CA GLU A 125 -11.11 -10.27 -8.15
C GLU A 125 -10.06 -9.19 -7.86
N ALA A 126 -9.56 -9.13 -6.62
CA ALA A 126 -8.54 -8.16 -6.21
C ALA A 126 -7.18 -8.34 -6.91
N LEU A 127 -6.94 -9.48 -7.58
CA LEU A 127 -5.68 -9.75 -8.30
C LEU A 127 -5.59 -9.08 -9.67
N ALA A 128 -6.73 -8.78 -10.30
CA ALA A 128 -6.76 -8.37 -11.71
C ALA A 128 -5.92 -7.11 -11.98
N ASP A 129 -6.18 -6.03 -11.25
CA ASP A 129 -5.48 -4.75 -11.46
C ASP A 129 -4.00 -4.84 -11.01
N PRO A 130 -3.66 -5.34 -9.81
CA PRO A 130 -2.25 -5.51 -9.44
C PRO A 130 -1.43 -6.34 -10.42
N ALA A 131 -2.01 -7.40 -11.00
CA ALA A 131 -1.36 -8.20 -12.02
C ALA A 131 -1.12 -7.40 -13.31
N ALA A 132 -2.11 -6.64 -13.77
CA ALA A 132 -1.98 -5.79 -14.95
C ALA A 132 -0.89 -4.72 -14.80
N TYR A 133 -0.79 -4.08 -13.62
CA TYR A 133 0.24 -3.08 -13.34
C TYR A 133 1.64 -3.68 -13.18
N ALA A 134 1.76 -4.86 -12.56
CA ALA A 134 3.02 -5.61 -12.55
C ALA A 134 3.46 -5.99 -13.97
N ASP A 135 2.54 -6.46 -14.80
CA ASP A 135 2.78 -6.78 -16.22
C ASP A 135 3.26 -5.54 -17.00
N LYS A 136 2.67 -4.37 -16.73
CA LYS A 136 3.05 -3.09 -17.35
C LYS A 136 4.50 -2.73 -17.00
N ALA A 137 4.87 -2.82 -15.73
CA ALA A 137 6.24 -2.58 -15.25
C ALA A 137 7.25 -3.58 -15.84
N LEU A 138 6.91 -4.88 -15.86
CA LEU A 138 7.77 -5.92 -16.42
C LEU A 138 8.01 -5.76 -17.93
N LYS A 139 6.99 -5.31 -18.68
CA LYS A 139 7.12 -5.09 -20.13
C LYS A 139 7.93 -3.84 -20.46
N ASN A 140 7.85 -2.80 -19.62
CA ASN A 140 8.54 -1.53 -19.83
C ASN A 140 9.28 -1.08 -18.56
N PRO A 141 10.39 -1.75 -18.18
CA PRO A 141 11.06 -1.54 -16.88
C PRO A 141 11.73 -0.17 -16.73
N ASN A 142 11.86 0.61 -17.80
CA ASN A 142 12.41 1.97 -17.74
C ASN A 142 11.33 3.06 -17.77
N ASP A 143 10.06 2.70 -17.97
CA ASP A 143 8.98 3.64 -18.17
C ASP A 143 8.21 3.82 -16.85
N SER A 144 8.46 4.94 -16.17
CA SER A 144 7.69 5.31 -14.98
C SER A 144 6.22 5.57 -15.32
N PHE A 145 5.33 5.29 -14.37
CA PHE A 145 3.94 5.72 -14.45
C PHE A 145 3.40 6.06 -13.05
N GLU A 146 2.34 6.85 -13.01
CA GLU A 146 1.62 7.18 -11.80
C GLU A 146 0.16 7.45 -12.16
N ASP A 147 -0.76 6.77 -11.47
CA ASP A 147 -2.18 7.06 -11.58
C ASP A 147 -2.51 8.36 -10.85
N PRO A 148 -3.51 9.14 -11.30
CA PRO A 148 -3.94 10.34 -10.60
C PRO A 148 -4.50 9.97 -9.21
N LEU A 149 -3.86 10.49 -8.16
CA LEU A 149 -4.22 10.22 -6.77
C LEU A 149 -5.24 11.24 -6.24
N ASP A 150 -6.27 10.73 -5.56
CA ASP A 150 -7.17 11.52 -4.71
C ASP A 150 -7.15 10.86 -3.32
N THR A 151 -6.66 11.61 -2.33
CA THR A 151 -6.43 11.10 -0.96
C THR A 151 -7.65 11.20 -0.06
N LEU A 152 -8.78 11.75 -0.52
CA LEU A 152 -9.98 11.86 0.30
C LEU A 152 -10.55 10.47 0.67
N ASN A 153 -11.05 10.26 1.89
CA ASN A 153 -11.70 8.98 2.18
C ASN A 153 -13.09 8.93 1.56
N GLY A 154 -13.39 7.86 0.84
CA GLY A 154 -14.73 7.61 0.28
C GLY A 154 -15.55 6.65 1.14
N LEU A 155 -16.72 6.25 0.64
CA LEU A 155 -17.50 5.15 1.25
C LEU A 155 -16.86 3.78 1.00
N THR A 156 -16.07 3.66 -0.07
CA THR A 156 -15.33 2.45 -0.43
C THR A 156 -13.83 2.78 -0.48
N PRO A 157 -12.94 1.80 -0.27
CA PRO A 157 -11.52 2.02 -0.46
C PRO A 157 -11.21 2.37 -1.91
N ARG A 158 -10.12 3.11 -2.11
CA ARG A 158 -9.64 3.53 -3.45
C ARG A 158 -8.20 3.10 -3.60
N VAL A 159 -7.84 2.64 -4.80
CA VAL A 159 -6.52 2.05 -5.08
C VAL A 159 -5.90 2.76 -6.27
N TYR A 160 -4.63 3.13 -6.14
CA TYR A 160 -3.84 3.82 -7.15
C TYR A 160 -2.48 3.15 -7.28
N TYR A 161 -1.90 3.16 -8.47
CA TYR A 161 -0.64 2.51 -8.74
C TYR A 161 0.41 3.49 -9.28
N ALA A 162 1.66 3.24 -8.92
CA ALA A 162 2.79 3.96 -9.45
C ALA A 162 3.98 3.03 -9.63
N TYR A 163 4.84 3.32 -10.59
CA TYR A 163 6.09 2.61 -10.81
C TYR A 163 7.21 3.63 -10.99
N TYR A 164 8.22 3.51 -10.13
CA TYR A 164 9.36 4.40 -10.09
C TYR A 164 10.64 3.59 -10.34
N PRO A 165 11.07 3.46 -11.61
CA PRO A 165 12.30 2.76 -11.93
C PRO A 165 13.51 3.55 -11.41
N ASN A 166 14.41 2.86 -10.72
CA ASN A 166 15.64 3.40 -10.14
C ASN A 166 15.47 4.76 -9.42
N GLN A 167 14.38 4.93 -8.66
CA GLN A 167 14.00 6.21 -8.03
C GLN A 167 15.13 6.79 -7.17
N TYR A 168 15.82 5.92 -6.41
CA TYR A 168 16.87 6.29 -5.47
C TYR A 168 18.28 6.21 -6.06
N ARG A 169 18.42 5.93 -7.36
CA ARG A 169 19.71 5.78 -8.05
C ARG A 169 20.60 4.67 -7.47
N ASP A 170 19.99 3.66 -6.87
CA ASP A 170 20.62 2.49 -6.26
C ASP A 170 20.49 1.22 -7.12
N GLY A 171 19.84 1.31 -8.27
CA GLY A 171 19.54 0.20 -9.17
C GLY A 171 18.26 -0.56 -8.79
N THR A 172 17.48 -0.05 -7.84
CA THR A 172 16.24 -0.69 -7.38
C THR A 172 15.03 -0.02 -8.01
N ASP A 173 14.19 -0.81 -8.67
CA ASP A 173 12.90 -0.36 -9.18
C ASP A 173 11.82 -0.63 -8.14
N TRP A 174 10.86 0.29 -8.01
CA TRP A 174 9.78 0.16 -7.03
C TRP A 174 8.42 0.22 -7.71
N LEU A 175 7.64 -0.85 -7.58
CA LEU A 175 6.23 -0.87 -7.90
C LEU A 175 5.44 -0.59 -6.62
N GLN A 176 4.54 0.40 -6.72
CA GLN A 176 3.82 0.96 -5.59
C GLN A 176 2.32 0.84 -5.79
N MET A 177 1.61 0.55 -4.70
CA MET A 177 0.17 0.70 -4.57
C MET A 177 -0.10 1.67 -3.42
N THR A 178 -0.93 2.68 -3.67
CA THR A 178 -1.54 3.50 -2.62
C THR A 178 -2.99 3.07 -2.46
N LEU A 179 -3.35 2.60 -1.27
CA LEU A 179 -4.71 2.28 -0.85
C LEU A 179 -5.19 3.37 0.10
N VAL A 180 -6.25 4.07 -0.26
CA VAL A 180 -6.98 4.98 0.64
C VAL A 180 -8.10 4.19 1.28
N PHE A 181 -8.10 4.10 2.61
CA PHE A 181 -9.13 3.39 3.36
C PHE A 181 -10.46 4.14 3.28
N ALA A 182 -11.56 3.39 3.33
CA ALA A 182 -12.89 4.00 3.43
C ALA A 182 -13.02 4.80 4.74
N MET A 183 -13.96 5.75 4.75
CA MET A 183 -14.25 6.53 5.96
C MET A 183 -14.56 5.61 7.15
N PRO A 184 -14.12 5.98 8.36
CA PRO A 184 -14.46 5.27 9.58
C PRO A 184 -15.98 5.07 9.70
N GLY A 185 -16.40 3.82 9.95
CA GLY A 185 -17.82 3.46 10.05
C GLY A 185 -18.55 3.21 8.73
N ALA A 186 -17.89 3.37 7.57
CA ALA A 186 -18.48 3.09 6.25
C ALA A 186 -18.22 1.65 5.72
N ALA A 187 -17.51 0.82 6.50
CA ALA A 187 -16.98 -0.49 6.06
C ALA A 187 -18.03 -1.50 5.55
N ASP A 188 -19.32 -1.30 5.86
CA ASP A 188 -20.43 -2.20 5.47
C ASP A 188 -21.46 -1.53 4.54
N ALA A 189 -21.18 -0.34 3.98
CA ALA A 189 -22.07 0.29 3.02
C ALA A 189 -21.96 -0.44 1.66
N ALA A 190 -23.00 -1.19 1.28
CA ALA A 190 -23.11 -1.88 0.00
C ALA A 190 -22.69 -0.98 -1.17
N MET A 191 -21.86 -1.53 -2.08
CA MET A 191 -21.47 -0.92 -3.35
C MET A 191 -22.70 -0.33 -4.04
N THR A 192 -22.83 0.99 -4.02
CA THR A 192 -23.85 1.67 -4.83
C THR A 192 -23.23 1.91 -6.19
N VAL A 193 -23.81 1.27 -7.21
CA VAL A 193 -23.42 1.45 -8.61
C VAL A 193 -23.35 2.95 -8.92
N THR A 194 -22.18 3.43 -9.33
CA THR A 194 -22.02 4.83 -9.75
C THR A 194 -22.97 5.09 -10.91
N PRO A 195 -23.89 6.08 -10.84
CA PRO A 195 -24.64 6.48 -12.02
C PRO A 195 -23.66 6.99 -13.08
N THR A 196 -23.90 6.62 -14.34
CA THR A 196 -23.15 7.15 -15.49
C THR A 196 -23.16 8.67 -15.41
N PRO A 197 -21.99 9.35 -15.51
CA PRO A 197 -21.96 10.81 -15.49
C PRO A 197 -22.82 11.33 -16.65
N PRO A 198 -23.65 12.36 -16.43
CA PRO A 198 -24.34 13.01 -17.53
C PRO A 198 -23.29 13.49 -18.54
N PRO A 199 -23.60 13.47 -19.85
CA PRO A 199 -22.68 14.00 -20.85
C PRO A 199 -22.29 15.42 -20.44
N ALA A 200 -21.00 15.74 -20.57
CA ALA A 200 -20.49 17.07 -20.28
C ALA A 200 -21.17 18.07 -21.22
N ASP A 201 -22.22 18.73 -20.72
CA ASP A 201 -22.72 19.93 -21.36
C ASP A 201 -21.69 21.04 -21.13
N THR A 202 -21.28 21.59 -22.26
CA THR A 202 -20.31 22.67 -22.45
C THR A 202 -20.55 23.85 -21.51
N GLU A 203 -19.43 24.32 -20.93
CA GLU A 203 -19.19 25.67 -20.43
C GLU A 203 -20.27 26.28 -19.52
N GLN A 204 -20.04 26.20 -18.22
CA GLN A 204 -20.44 27.28 -17.32
C GLN A 204 -19.19 27.88 -16.68
N GLU A 205 -18.89 29.09 -17.16
CA GLU A 205 -18.03 30.07 -16.55
C GLU A 205 -18.60 30.41 -15.16
N TYR A 206 -17.93 29.94 -14.10
CA TYR A 206 -18.28 30.33 -12.74
C TYR A 206 -17.39 31.51 -12.34
N ASP A 207 -18.06 32.63 -12.13
CA ASP A 207 -17.54 33.94 -11.72
C ASP A 207 -16.75 33.84 -10.40
N LEU A 208 -15.43 34.07 -10.47
CA LEU A 208 -14.49 34.04 -9.36
C LEU A 208 -14.52 35.37 -8.60
N THR A 209 -15.61 35.66 -7.88
CA THR A 209 -15.61 36.71 -6.86
C THR A 209 -16.42 36.30 -5.64
N ASP A 210 -15.81 35.51 -4.76
CA ASP A 210 -15.81 35.80 -3.33
C ASP A 210 -14.71 34.99 -2.63
N TYR A 211 -13.76 35.74 -2.06
CA TYR A 211 -12.60 35.27 -1.32
C TYR A 211 -12.97 35.25 0.17
N ASP A 212 -12.91 34.09 0.82
CA ASP A 212 -12.78 33.99 2.28
C ASP A 212 -11.60 33.08 2.63
N GLY A 213 -10.73 33.61 3.49
CA GLY A 213 -9.36 33.18 3.67
C GLY A 213 -9.22 31.88 4.45
N GLY A 214 -8.35 31.00 3.96
CA GLY A 214 -7.87 29.85 4.72
C GLY A 214 -7.12 28.87 3.83
N THR A 215 -5.83 28.70 4.11
CA THR A 215 -4.95 27.62 3.61
C THR A 215 -4.42 27.74 2.16
N HIS A 216 -3.42 28.60 1.98
CA HIS A 216 -2.26 28.24 1.15
C HIS A 216 -1.09 28.03 2.10
N LEU A 217 -0.61 26.79 2.19
CA LEU A 217 0.65 26.48 2.86
C LEU A 217 1.77 26.97 1.94
N GLU A 218 2.44 28.04 2.37
CA GLU A 218 3.67 28.52 1.77
C GLU A 218 4.73 27.41 1.86
N VAL A 219 5.14 26.90 0.71
CA VAL A 219 6.35 26.09 0.59
C VAL A 219 7.53 27.01 0.90
N PHE A 220 8.20 26.78 2.03
CA PHE A 220 9.51 27.37 2.29
C PHE A 220 10.51 26.78 1.29
N THR A 221 10.61 27.38 0.11
CA THR A 221 11.77 27.20 -0.76
C THR A 221 12.89 28.07 -0.20
N THR A 222 13.91 27.45 0.39
CA THR A 222 15.20 28.12 0.50
C THR A 222 15.70 28.36 -0.92
N ALA A 223 16.00 29.61 -1.25
CA ALA A 223 16.47 29.99 -2.58
C ALA A 223 17.72 29.17 -2.94
N THR A 224 17.63 28.43 -4.05
CA THR A 224 18.82 27.88 -4.69
C THR A 224 19.61 29.07 -5.25
N PRO A 225 20.89 29.29 -4.88
CA PRO A 225 21.66 30.37 -5.46
C PRO A 225 21.84 30.11 -6.96
N GLU A 226 21.44 31.06 -7.80
CA GLU A 226 21.68 30.99 -9.24
C GLU A 226 23.20 31.02 -9.52
N PRO A 227 23.66 30.31 -10.57
CA PRO A 227 25.05 30.37 -11.01
C PRO A 227 25.34 31.74 -11.62
N ASP A 228 26.32 32.47 -11.06
CA ASP A 228 26.87 33.69 -11.66
C ASP A 228 27.20 33.45 -13.13
N SER A 229 26.42 34.04 -14.03
CA SER A 229 26.71 34.08 -15.46
C SER A 229 27.06 35.51 -15.90
N PRO A 230 28.06 35.68 -16.77
CA PRO A 230 28.82 36.92 -16.92
C PRO A 230 28.21 37.88 -17.94
N ALA A 231 28.15 39.17 -17.61
CA ALA A 231 28.13 40.33 -18.53
C ALA A 231 28.26 41.58 -17.64
N GLY A 232 29.07 42.61 -17.89
CA GLY A 232 29.87 43.06 -19.01
C GLY A 232 30.07 44.57 -18.78
N GLU A 233 31.30 45.05 -18.97
CA GLU A 233 31.73 46.43 -19.28
C GLU A 233 30.98 47.61 -18.63
N GLN A 234 31.66 48.31 -17.72
CA GLN A 234 32.06 49.74 -17.89
C GLN A 234 33.43 49.98 -17.26
#